data_AF-A0AAJ6D7F4-F1
#
_entry.id   AF-A0AAJ6D7F4-F1
#
_cell.length_a   1.000
_cell.length_b   1.000
_cell.length_c   1.000
_cell.angle_alpha   90.00
_cell.angle_beta   90.00
_cell.angle_gamma   90.00
#
_symmetry.space_group_name_H-M   'P 1'
#
loop_
_entity.id
_entity.type
_entity.pdbx_description
1 polymer ?
#
loop_
_entity_poly.entity_id
_entity_poly.type
_entity_poly.pdbx_seq_one_letter_code
_entity_poly.pdbx_strand_id
1 'polypeptide(L)' 'MILDVSRGHIKVNILDRIATVQGEMFFPGHDKLGFAVFSDTIDFWDPPDQALPISAAEKQAILDDIKAEFAKGGHTLEIE' A
#
# COMPACT_ATOMS: atom_id res chain seq x y z
N MET A 1 -1.79 -4.65 7.78
CA MET A 1 -1.61 -3.49 8.68
C MET A 1 -0.60 -2.54 8.06
N ILE A 2 -0.92 -1.24 7.95
CA ILE A 2 0.03 -0.22 7.51
C ILE A 2 1.10 0.02 8.60
N LEU A 3 2.38 -0.04 8.21
CA LEU A 3 3.54 0.20 9.08
C LEU A 3 4.09 1.62 8.94
N ASP A 4 4.15 2.14 7.71
CA ASP A 4 4.72 3.44 7.38
C ASP A 4 4.06 3.99 6.12
N VAL A 5 3.86 5.32 6.07
CA VAL A 5 3.37 6.03 4.89
C VAL A 5 4.32 7.19 4.62
N SER A 6 5.01 7.13 3.50
CA SER A 6 5.88 8.20 3.02
C SER A 6 5.24 8.93 1.84
N ARG A 7 5.97 9.89 1.26
CA ARG A 7 5.53 10.57 0.03
C ARG A 7 5.49 9.66 -1.20
N GLY A 8 6.23 8.55 -1.21
CA GLY A 8 6.43 7.72 -2.40
C GLY A 8 6.12 6.23 -2.21
N HIS A 9 5.78 5.81 -0.99
CA HIS A 9 5.44 4.41 -0.73
C HIS A 9 4.64 4.25 0.56
N ILE A 10 3.97 3.10 0.65
CA ILE A 10 3.32 2.59 1.86
C ILE A 10 3.98 1.26 2.20
N LYS A 11 4.42 1.09 3.45
CA LYS A 11 4.86 -0.21 3.96
C LYS A 11 3.70 -0.89 4.67
N VAL A 12 3.47 -2.15 4.33
CA VAL A 12 2.44 -2.97 4.98
C VAL A 12 3.02 -4.25 5.53
N ASN A 13 2.43 -4.74 6.62
CA ASN A 13 2.60 -6.09 7.11
C ASN A 13 1.34 -6.91 6.79
N ILE A 14 1.52 -7.98 6.00
CA ILE A 14 0.48 -8.94 5.63
C ILE A 14 1.05 -10.34 5.88
N LEU A 15 0.34 -11.16 6.66
CA LEU A 15 0.72 -12.56 6.96
C LEU A 15 2.17 -12.69 7.48
N ASP A 16 2.56 -11.79 8.38
CA ASP A 16 3.91 -11.71 8.97
C ASP A 16 5.04 -11.40 7.97
N ARG A 17 4.70 -10.93 6.77
CA ARG A 17 5.65 -10.45 5.75
C ARG A 17 5.45 -8.98 5.46
N ILE A 18 6.54 -8.31 5.08
CA ILE A 18 6.53 -6.89 4.76
C ILE A 18 6.51 -6.71 3.25
N ALA A 19 5.69 -5.79 2.75
CA ALA A 19 5.75 -5.32 1.37
C ALA A 19 5.81 -3.80 1.34
N THR A 20 6.71 -3.26 0.50
CA THR A 20 6.71 -1.84 0.14
C THR A 20 5.90 -1.66 -1.15
N VAL A 21 4.77 -0.95 -1.03
CA VAL A 21 3.89 -0.59 -2.14
C VAL A 21 4.27 0.80 -2.64
N GLN A 22 4.70 0.91 -3.90
CA GLN A 22 5.07 2.21 -4.47
C GLN A 22 3.82 3.04 -4.82
N GLY A 23 4.00 4.36 -4.83
CA GLY A 23 2.96 5.28 -5.23
C GLY A 23 3.34 6.74 -5.03
N GLU A 24 2.34 7.61 -5.00
CA GLU A 24 2.53 9.04 -4.80
C GLU A 24 1.49 9.62 -3.85
N MET A 25 1.97 10.35 -2.84
CA MET A 25 1.11 11.12 -1.95
C MET A 25 0.64 12.41 -2.63
N PHE A 26 -0.65 12.70 -2.55
CA PHE A 26 -1.25 13.94 -3.01
C PHE A 26 -2.18 14.55 -1.96
N PHE A 27 -2.61 15.79 -2.18
CA PHE A 27 -3.50 16.52 -1.27
C PHE A 27 -4.78 16.92 -2.01
N PRO A 28 -5.87 16.13 -1.90
CA PRO A 28 -7.15 16.44 -2.55
C PRO A 28 -7.87 17.69 -1.98
N GLY A 29 -7.30 18.34 -0.96
CA GLY A 29 -7.90 19.46 -0.23
C GLY A 29 -8.59 19.02 1.06
N HIS A 30 -9.19 19.97 1.79
CA HIS A 30 -9.94 19.71 3.04
C HIS A 30 -9.13 19.03 4.16
N ASP A 31 -7.82 19.32 4.26
CA ASP A 31 -6.89 18.69 5.22
C ASP A 31 -6.85 17.15 5.15
N LYS A 32 -7.26 16.57 4.01
CA LYS A 32 -7.19 15.14 3.76
C LYS A 32 -5.99 14.79 2.91
N LEU A 33 -5.38 13.66 3.24
CA LEU A 33 -4.33 13.03 2.46
C LEU A 33 -4.96 12.14 1.37
N GLY A 34 -4.34 12.16 0.20
CA GLY A 34 -4.58 11.24 -0.89
C GLY A 34 -3.31 10.43 -1.18
N PHE A 35 -3.46 9.22 -1.69
CA PHE A 35 -2.33 8.42 -2.16
C PHE A 35 -2.73 7.62 -3.41
N ALA A 36 -1.92 7.68 -4.46
CA ALA A 36 -2.07 6.90 -5.68
C ALA A 36 -1.11 5.71 -5.60
N VAL A 37 -1.65 4.49 -5.57
CA VAL A 37 -0.88 3.23 -5.51
C VAL A 37 -0.60 2.73 -6.91
N PHE A 38 0.67 2.44 -7.21
CA PHE A 38 1.09 1.81 -8.45
C PHE A 38 1.03 0.29 -8.28
N SER A 39 -0.10 -0.30 -8.66
CA SER A 39 -0.38 -1.71 -8.35
C SER A 39 0.57 -2.65 -9.07
N ASP A 40 1.05 -2.29 -10.25
CA ASP A 40 2.05 -3.00 -11.05
C ASP A 40 3.42 -3.12 -10.37
N THR A 41 3.68 -2.36 -9.30
CA THR A 41 4.94 -2.46 -8.53
C THR A 41 4.91 -3.49 -7.40
N ILE A 42 3.76 -4.12 -7.15
CA ILE A 42 3.54 -5.07 -6.05
C ILE A 42 3.87 -6.50 -6.53
N ASP A 43 5.16 -6.78 -6.70
CA ASP A 43 5.64 -8.05 -7.27
C ASP A 43 6.36 -8.95 -6.28
N PHE A 44 7.08 -8.36 -5.32
CA PHE A 44 7.93 -9.09 -4.37
C PHE A 44 7.79 -8.53 -2.95
N TRP A 45 8.00 -9.40 -1.96
CA TRP A 45 8.08 -8.98 -0.56
C TRP A 45 9.39 -8.22 -0.29
N ASP A 46 9.42 -7.46 0.79
CA ASP A 46 10.63 -6.87 1.33
C ASP A 46 11.52 -7.94 2.00
N PRO A 47 12.80 -7.65 2.26
CA PRO A 47 13.65 -8.53 3.07
C PRO A 47 12.97 -8.90 4.40
N PRO A 48 13.05 -10.16 4.85
CA PRO A 48 13.89 -11.25 4.31
C PRO A 48 13.25 -12.07 3.18
N ASP A 49 12.00 -11.80 2.80
CA ASP A 49 11.18 -12.66 1.93
C ASP A 49 11.26 -12.28 0.43
N GLN A 50 12.17 -11.40 0.03
CA GLN A 50 12.33 -10.86 -1.33
C GLN A 50 12.45 -11.87 -2.47
N ALA A 51 12.77 -13.14 -2.17
CA ALA A 51 12.83 -14.21 -3.16
C ALA A 51 11.44 -14.84 -3.47
N LEU A 52 10.43 -14.53 -2.65
CA LEU A 52 9.07 -15.01 -2.82
C LEU A 52 8.27 -13.96 -3.61
N PRO A 53 7.64 -14.34 -4.74
CA PRO A 53 6.73 -13.43 -5.43
C PRO A 53 5.44 -13.23 -4.63
N ILE A 54 4.85 -12.05 -4.74
CA ILE A 54 3.51 -11.77 -4.24
C ILE A 54 2.50 -12.38 -5.21
N SER A 55 1.65 -13.27 -4.73
CA SER A 55 0.55 -13.83 -5.54
C SER A 55 -0.55 -12.81 -5.79
N ALA A 56 -1.38 -13.04 -6.81
CA ALA A 56 -2.53 -12.17 -7.09
C ALA A 56 -3.49 -12.03 -5.89
N ALA A 57 -3.67 -13.10 -5.10
CA ALA A 57 -4.49 -13.07 -3.90
C ALA A 57 -3.86 -12.22 -2.78
N GLU A 58 -2.54 -12.32 -2.59
CA GLU A 58 -1.81 -11.50 -1.62
C GLU A 58 -1.79 -10.03 -2.04
N LYS A 59 -1.58 -9.74 -3.33
CA LYS A 59 -1.69 -8.39 -3.89
C LYS A 59 -3.07 -7.79 -3.64
N GLN A 60 -4.15 -8.54 -3.86
CA GLN A 60 -5.50 -8.07 -3.57
C GLN A 60 -5.68 -7.80 -2.06
N ALA A 61 -5.18 -8.68 -1.20
CA ALA A 61 -5.24 -8.48 0.25
C ALA A 61 -4.47 -7.22 0.71
N ILE A 62 -3.31 -6.94 0.11
CA ILE A 62 -2.54 -5.71 0.35
C ILE A 62 -3.38 -4.48 -0.02
N LEU A 63 -3.97 -4.46 -1.23
CA LEU A 63 -4.76 -3.34 -1.70
C LEU A 63 -6.02 -3.11 -0.86
N ASP A 64 -6.71 -4.20 -0.47
CA ASP A 64 -7.91 -4.12 0.36
C ASP A 64 -7.61 -3.60 1.76
N ASP A 65 -6.48 -4.01 2.36
CA ASP A 65 -6.04 -3.52 3.68
C ASP A 65 -5.71 -2.02 3.64
N ILE A 66 -4.95 -1.56 2.63
CA ILE A 66 -4.64 -0.14 2.45
C ILE A 66 -5.92 0.67 2.24
N LYS A 67 -6.83 0.18 1.38
CA LYS A 67 -8.12 0.84 1.10
C LYS A 67 -8.99 0.95 2.35
N ALA A 68 -9.05 -0.09 3.17
CA ALA A 68 -9.80 -0.07 4.41
C ALA A 68 -9.24 0.95 5.41
N GLU A 69 -7.92 1.03 5.56
CA GLU A 69 -7.29 1.99 6.48
C GLU A 69 -7.47 3.44 6.02
N PHE A 70 -7.28 3.71 4.72
CA PHE A 70 -7.52 5.04 4.16
C PHE A 70 -8.98 5.48 4.32
N ALA A 71 -9.93 4.57 4.07
CA ALA A 71 -11.36 4.85 4.27
C ALA A 71 -11.69 5.18 5.73
N LYS A 72 -11.09 4.47 6.71
CA LYS A 72 -11.27 4.76 8.14
C LYS A 72 -10.76 6.14 8.54
N GLY A 73 -9.66 6.62 7.93
CA GLY A 73 -9.11 7.96 8.14
C GLY A 73 -9.85 9.08 7.38
N GLY A 74 -10.78 8.71 6.49
CA GLY A 74 -11.39 9.64 5.53
C GLY A 74 -10.36 10.20 4.54
N HIS A 75 -9.35 9.40 4.19
CA HIS A 75 -8.34 9.68 3.18
C HIS A 75 -8.76 9.08 1.84
N THR A 76 -8.16 9.59 0.76
CA THR A 76 -8.43 9.11 -0.60
C THR A 76 -7.35 8.14 -1.04
N LEU A 77 -7.75 7.01 -1.62
CA LEU A 77 -6.83 6.06 -2.26
C LEU A 77 -7.21 5.93 -3.73
N GLU A 78 -6.25 6.13 -4.61
CA GLU A 78 -6.34 5.84 -6.04
C GLU A 78 -5.45 4.64 -6.36
N ILE A 79 -5.86 3.83 -7.34
CA ILE A 79 -5.10 2.65 -7.77
C ILE A 79 -4.84 2.83 -9.27
N GLU A 80 -3.56 2.84 -9.63
CA GLU A 80 -3.06 2.86 -11.01
C GLU A 80 -2.46 1.49 -11.43
#